data_AF-A0A5N5LHA1-F1
#
_entry.id   AF-A0A5N5LHA1-F1
#
_cell.length_a   1.000
_cell.length_b   1.000
_cell.length_c   1.000
_cell.angle_alpha   90.00
_cell.angle_beta   90.00
_cell.angle_gamma   90.00
#
_symmetry.space_group_name_H-M   'P 1'
#
loop_
_entity.id
_entity.type
_entity.pdbx_description
1 polymer ?
#
loop_
_entity_poly.entity_id
_entity_poly.type
_entity_poly.pdbx_seq_one_letter_code
_entity_poly.pdbx_strand_id
1 'polypeptide(L)'
;MPREYVTQNHFPNYFNGSEIIVAGKLTNRSSDSLHVQVTASNSDRSLVMEKDISLSGQERETKRRVEEAEAGPNADGYVERLWGFLSVKDGLNGRLRSHTSSERENFTQRATELSLSYNFLTPLTQMKVETPQVLADGTIAEAEPTEAPSAHSDLANQLAEEEPMGDTPQSLHRNKEQPATVPIAGKATNGLKRPGKKSVTLSKTSADGDPHFVVDFPLSKLTVCFNINGEPGDVLRLVTDHKNSGVTVNGKLIGAPAPPGSHKQQRTYFSSIIIVVDKPRRSYIEVTPRKVIVDGLDRLILPCSSSVTVDNKDLAVAIVANANVTVTIQGTIQFIILMHIYKNPAPYQRDHLGFYIADSKGLSKDTHGLLGQFIYEEVTLTQFPGNITAATGNDTQEISITQTNPEAGHMALQVKERTVDVVKKSRHIYSGTHTVHCWFAKNNAAKLIDGQYRDYVVSHMFDTEDWPHGTNAH
;
A
#
# COMPACT_ATOMS: atom_id res chain seq x y z
N MET A 1 -20.44 13.19 9.34
CA MET A 1 -20.49 14.61 9.72
C MET A 1 -21.60 15.30 8.93
N PRO A 2 -22.41 16.17 9.53
CA PRO A 2 -23.30 17.04 8.76
C PRO A 2 -22.50 17.86 7.73
N ARG A 3 -23.08 18.14 6.55
CA ARG A 3 -22.44 18.96 5.47
C ARG A 3 -22.04 20.37 5.93
N GLU A 4 -22.54 20.82 7.08
CA GLU A 4 -22.30 22.15 7.65
C GLU A 4 -20.89 22.36 8.22
N TYR A 5 -20.11 21.28 8.41
CA TYR A 5 -18.81 21.36 9.09
C TYR A 5 -17.64 20.92 8.23
N VAL A 6 -17.81 20.67 6.94
CA VAL A 6 -16.74 20.25 6.03
C VAL A 6 -16.84 21.04 4.73
N THR A 7 -15.70 21.46 4.18
CA THR A 7 -15.63 22.12 2.88
C THR A 7 -15.94 21.16 1.73
N GLN A 8 -15.99 21.65 0.49
CA GLN A 8 -16.07 20.82 -0.73
C GLN A 8 -15.17 19.57 -0.60
N ASN A 9 -15.78 18.40 -0.73
CA ASN A 9 -15.14 17.09 -0.58
C ASN A 9 -15.35 16.18 -1.79
N HIS A 10 -16.02 16.69 -2.83
CA HIS A 10 -16.16 16.03 -4.13
C HIS A 10 -15.53 16.93 -5.19
N PHE A 11 -14.54 16.40 -5.90
CA PHE A 11 -13.82 17.10 -6.94
C PHE A 11 -13.95 16.29 -8.23
N PRO A 12 -14.45 16.88 -9.33
CA PRO A 12 -14.68 16.12 -10.57
C PRO A 12 -13.36 15.73 -11.25
N ASN A 13 -12.29 16.51 -11.05
CA ASN A 13 -10.99 16.29 -11.68
C ASN A 13 -9.86 16.59 -10.68
N TYR A 14 -8.74 15.92 -10.87
CA TYR A 14 -7.46 16.18 -10.21
C TYR A 14 -6.37 16.24 -11.27
N PHE A 15 -5.49 17.25 -11.20
CA PHE A 15 -4.43 17.46 -12.18
C PHE A 15 -3.06 17.34 -11.53
N ASN A 16 -2.09 16.81 -12.28
CA ASN A 16 -0.71 16.72 -11.79
C ASN A 16 -0.17 18.12 -11.46
N GLY A 17 0.52 18.25 -10.32
CA GLY A 17 0.99 19.54 -9.79
C GLY A 17 -0.05 20.35 -9.01
N SER A 18 -1.30 19.88 -8.93
CA SER A 18 -2.33 20.48 -8.07
C SER A 18 -2.44 19.78 -6.71
N GLU A 19 -3.20 20.36 -5.79
CA GLU A 19 -3.48 19.80 -4.46
C GLU A 19 -4.97 19.90 -4.15
N ILE A 20 -5.53 18.86 -3.53
CA ILE A 20 -6.88 18.88 -2.97
C ILE A 20 -6.78 19.11 -1.46
N ILE A 21 -7.44 20.14 -0.98
CA ILE A 21 -7.52 20.46 0.44
C ILE A 21 -8.98 20.36 0.89
N VAL A 22 -9.22 19.55 1.91
CA VAL A 22 -10.51 19.44 2.59
C VAL A 22 -10.31 19.79 4.05
N ALA A 23 -11.08 20.75 4.54
CA ALA A 23 -11.05 21.17 5.93
C ALA A 23 -12.40 20.91 6.58
N GLY A 24 -12.39 20.67 7.90
CA GLY A 24 -13.62 20.51 8.64
C GLY A 24 -13.47 20.66 10.14
N LYS A 25 -14.61 20.80 10.81
CA LYS A 25 -14.72 20.90 12.27
C LYS A 25 -15.32 19.62 12.82
N LEU A 26 -14.60 18.96 13.73
CA LEU A 26 -15.08 17.75 14.39
C LEU A 26 -16.16 18.09 15.42
N THR A 27 -17.32 17.43 15.31
CA THR A 27 -18.41 17.59 16.30
C THR A 27 -18.17 16.75 17.55
N ASN A 28 -17.54 15.59 17.42
CA ASN A 28 -17.20 14.72 18.53
C ASN A 28 -15.75 14.92 18.97
N ARG A 29 -15.56 15.60 20.11
CA ARG A 29 -14.24 15.86 20.69
C ARG A 29 -13.68 14.70 21.52
N SER A 30 -14.46 13.64 21.77
CA SER A 30 -14.00 12.47 22.54
C SER A 30 -13.45 11.32 21.69
N SER A 31 -13.46 11.45 20.35
CA SER A 31 -12.85 10.44 19.48
C SER A 31 -11.33 10.60 19.50
N ASP A 32 -10.59 9.52 19.75
CA ASP A 32 -9.12 9.54 19.68
C ASP A 32 -8.58 9.45 18.25
N SER A 33 -9.44 9.08 17.30
CA SER A 33 -9.07 8.89 15.90
C SER A 33 -10.11 9.44 14.91
N LEU A 34 -9.62 9.78 13.72
CA LEU A 34 -10.42 10.19 12.57
C LEU A 34 -10.15 9.23 11.40
N HIS A 35 -11.19 8.52 10.98
CA HIS A 35 -11.15 7.69 9.78
C HIS A 35 -11.34 8.55 8.53
N VAL A 36 -10.40 8.46 7.60
CA VAL A 36 -10.43 9.16 6.31
C VAL A 36 -10.42 8.13 5.19
N GLN A 37 -11.35 8.30 4.25
CA GLN A 37 -11.42 7.54 3.01
C GLN A 37 -11.38 8.49 1.81
N VAL A 38 -10.50 8.22 0.86
CA VAL A 38 -10.41 8.91 -0.42
C VAL A 38 -10.70 7.91 -1.52
N THR A 39 -11.67 8.22 -2.37
CA THR A 39 -12.02 7.43 -3.55
C THR A 39 -11.78 8.26 -4.81
N ALA A 40 -11.17 7.63 -5.82
CA ALA A 40 -10.93 8.25 -7.11
C ALA A 40 -11.03 7.19 -8.21
N SER A 41 -11.44 7.59 -9.40
CA SER A 41 -11.47 6.71 -10.56
C SER A 41 -11.26 7.49 -11.85
N ASN A 42 -10.81 6.80 -12.88
CA ASN A 42 -10.81 7.29 -14.26
C ASN A 42 -11.36 6.17 -15.17
N SER A 43 -11.15 6.26 -16.49
CA SER A 43 -11.63 5.25 -17.44
C SER A 43 -11.03 3.85 -17.23
N ASP A 44 -9.86 3.78 -16.60
CA ASP A 44 -9.01 2.57 -16.61
C ASP A 44 -8.79 1.99 -15.20
N ARG A 45 -8.88 2.82 -14.15
CA ARG A 45 -8.58 2.42 -12.77
C ARG A 45 -9.53 3.02 -11.75
N SER A 46 -9.63 2.33 -10.61
CA SER A 46 -10.18 2.86 -9.37
C SER A 46 -9.14 2.82 -8.26
N LEU A 47 -9.23 3.79 -7.35
CA LEU A 47 -8.37 3.97 -6.20
C LEU A 47 -9.26 4.17 -4.97
N VAL A 48 -9.00 3.42 -3.92
CA VAL A 48 -9.56 3.64 -2.58
C VAL A 48 -8.40 3.69 -1.60
N MET A 49 -8.26 4.78 -0.87
CA MET A 49 -7.27 4.94 0.19
C MET A 49 -7.99 5.19 1.51
N GLU A 50 -7.60 4.45 2.55
CA GLU A 50 -8.15 4.53 3.90
C GLU A 50 -7.04 4.72 4.92
N LYS A 51 -7.28 5.59 5.90
CA LYS A 51 -6.36 5.82 7.01
C LYS A 51 -7.11 6.24 8.27
N ASP A 52 -6.78 5.58 9.37
CA ASP A 52 -7.14 6.05 10.71
C ASP A 52 -6.04 6.98 11.24
N ILE A 53 -6.42 8.21 11.52
CA ILE A 53 -5.52 9.27 11.97
C ILE A 53 -5.70 9.46 13.47
N SER A 54 -4.64 9.29 14.26
CA SER A 54 -4.65 9.63 15.69
C SER A 54 -4.70 11.15 15.87
N LEU A 55 -5.75 11.66 16.52
CA LEU A 55 -5.93 13.10 16.70
C LEU A 55 -4.87 13.70 17.63
N SER A 56 -4.60 13.06 18.77
CA SER A 56 -3.59 13.51 19.74
C SER A 56 -2.18 13.51 19.16
N GLY A 57 -1.86 12.52 18.31
CA GLY A 57 -0.60 12.46 17.59
C GLY A 57 -0.44 13.61 16.59
N GLN A 58 -1.49 13.90 15.81
CA GLN A 58 -1.47 15.00 14.85
C GLN A 58 -1.46 16.38 15.51
N GLU A 59 -2.14 16.55 16.65
CA GLU A 59 -2.11 17.81 17.41
C GLU A 59 -0.69 18.13 17.90
N ARG A 60 0.00 17.14 18.46
CA ARG A 60 1.39 17.29 18.90
C ARG A 60 2.33 17.60 17.74
N GLU A 61 2.18 16.90 16.62
CA GLU A 61 3.00 17.12 15.43
C GLU A 61 2.74 18.49 14.81
N THR A 62 1.48 18.93 14.78
CA THR A 62 1.11 20.27 14.30
C THR A 62 1.74 21.34 15.17
N LYS A 63 1.62 21.22 16.51
CA LYS A 63 2.24 22.15 17.45
C LYS A 63 3.75 22.25 17.23
N ARG A 64 4.44 21.11 17.15
CA ARG A 64 5.89 21.05 16.87
C ARG A 64 6.26 21.78 15.58
N ARG A 65 5.52 21.55 14.48
CA ARG A 65 5.81 22.20 13.18
C ARG A 65 5.54 23.69 13.18
N VAL A 66 4.51 24.13 13.89
CA VAL A 66 4.16 25.54 14.01
C VAL A 66 5.20 26.30 14.84
N GLU A 67 5.71 25.67 15.92
CA GLU A 67 6.84 26.19 16.70
C GLU A 67 8.12 26.29 15.83
N GLU A 68 8.43 25.25 15.04
CA GLU A 68 9.58 25.24 14.12
C GLU A 68 9.49 26.28 13.00
N ALA A 69 8.28 26.61 12.56
CA ALA A 69 8.05 27.58 11.50
C ALA A 69 8.12 29.05 11.98
N GLU A 70 8.37 29.29 13.29
CA GLU A 70 8.35 30.61 13.91
C GLU A 70 7.10 31.42 13.53
N ALA A 71 5.93 30.77 13.49
CA ALA A 71 4.67 31.35 12.97
C ALA A 71 4.11 32.54 13.80
N GLY A 72 4.90 33.09 14.72
CA GLY A 72 4.58 34.22 15.55
C GLY A 72 3.74 33.88 16.79
N PRO A 73 3.45 34.88 17.64
CA PRO A 73 2.75 34.69 18.91
C PRO A 73 1.28 34.25 18.79
N ASN A 74 0.71 34.19 17.57
CA ASN A 74 -0.67 33.77 17.27
C ASN A 74 -0.74 32.45 16.48
N ALA A 75 0.25 31.59 16.68
CA ALA A 75 0.29 30.22 16.15
C ALA A 75 -0.94 29.37 16.58
N ASP A 76 -1.45 29.62 17.78
CA ASP A 76 -2.62 28.94 18.33
C ASP A 76 -3.87 29.32 17.53
N GLY A 77 -4.59 28.31 17.02
CA GLY A 77 -5.80 28.50 16.21
C GLY A 77 -5.56 28.67 14.71
N TYR A 78 -4.32 28.53 14.20
CA TYR A 78 -4.04 28.59 12.75
C TYR A 78 -4.88 27.62 11.93
N VAL A 79 -5.01 26.36 12.38
CA VAL A 79 -5.81 25.33 11.71
C VAL A 79 -7.29 25.71 11.70
N GLU A 80 -7.78 26.32 12.78
CA GLU A 80 -9.16 26.79 12.86
C GLU A 80 -9.39 27.98 11.92
N ARG A 81 -8.45 28.92 11.86
CA ARG A 81 -8.51 30.05 10.94
C ARG A 81 -8.43 29.61 9.48
N LEU A 82 -7.61 28.60 9.16
CA LEU A 82 -7.56 27.97 7.83
C LEU A 82 -8.91 27.35 7.47
N TRP A 83 -9.54 26.63 8.39
CA TRP A 83 -10.89 26.11 8.19
C TRP A 83 -11.90 27.23 7.95
N GLY A 84 -11.86 28.31 8.74
CA GLY A 84 -12.70 29.49 8.57
C GLY A 84 -12.52 30.11 7.18
N PHE A 85 -11.27 30.34 6.76
CA PHE A 85 -10.94 30.90 5.45
C PHE A 85 -11.46 30.04 4.29
N LEU A 86 -11.20 28.73 4.34
CA LEU A 86 -11.67 27.81 3.29
C LEU A 86 -13.19 27.69 3.26
N SER A 87 -13.86 27.74 4.42
CA SER A 87 -15.32 27.70 4.52
C SER A 87 -15.98 28.94 3.95
N VAL A 88 -15.41 30.14 4.21
CA VAL A 88 -15.85 31.39 3.59
C VAL A 88 -15.68 31.33 2.07
N LYS A 89 -14.51 30.90 1.58
CA LYS A 89 -14.24 30.77 0.15
C LYS A 89 -15.18 29.78 -0.53
N ASP A 90 -15.48 28.66 0.12
CA ASP A 90 -16.44 27.66 -0.37
C ASP A 90 -17.86 28.24 -0.43
N GLY A 91 -18.28 29.01 0.59
CA GLY A 91 -19.56 29.72 0.60
C GLY A 91 -19.69 30.73 -0.54
N LEU A 92 -18.66 31.56 -0.76
CA LEU A 92 -18.63 32.52 -1.87
C LEU A 92 -18.69 31.83 -3.25
N ASN A 93 -17.98 30.71 -3.42
CA ASN A 93 -18.05 29.90 -4.64
C ASN A 93 -19.43 29.24 -4.81
N GLY A 94 -20.01 28.74 -3.73
CA GLY A 94 -21.37 28.16 -3.71
C GLY A 94 -22.41 29.17 -4.16
N ARG A 95 -22.29 30.42 -3.70
CA ARG A 95 -23.12 31.56 -4.14
C ARG A 95 -23.05 31.76 -5.66
N LEU A 96 -21.85 31.74 -6.25
CA LEU A 96 -21.65 31.91 -7.70
C LEU A 96 -22.19 30.73 -8.53
N ARG A 97 -22.18 29.52 -7.96
CA ARG A 97 -22.65 28.29 -8.63
C ARG A 97 -24.14 28.01 -8.38
N SER A 98 -24.82 28.83 -7.59
CA SER A 98 -26.22 28.62 -7.21
C SER A 98 -27.16 28.80 -8.40
N HIS A 99 -28.15 27.91 -8.55
CA HIS A 99 -29.15 28.00 -9.61
C HIS A 99 -30.46 28.65 -9.16
N THR A 100 -30.64 28.78 -7.84
CA THR A 100 -31.84 29.38 -7.24
C THR A 100 -31.49 30.54 -6.32
N SER A 101 -32.42 31.49 -6.18
CA SER A 101 -32.25 32.62 -5.26
C SER A 101 -32.14 32.15 -3.80
N SER A 102 -32.85 31.09 -3.43
CA SER A 102 -32.83 30.53 -2.07
C SER A 102 -31.46 29.92 -1.71
N GLU A 103 -30.87 29.14 -2.62
CA GLU A 103 -29.51 28.62 -2.42
C GLU A 103 -28.48 29.75 -2.32
N ARG A 104 -28.59 30.75 -3.22
CA ARG A 104 -27.70 31.89 -3.24
C ARG A 104 -27.76 32.68 -1.93
N GLU A 105 -28.96 32.86 -1.39
CA GLU A 105 -29.19 33.54 -0.11
C GLU A 105 -28.60 32.74 1.05
N ASN A 106 -28.82 31.42 1.11
CA ASN A 106 -28.25 30.55 2.14
C ASN A 106 -26.71 30.61 2.16
N PHE A 107 -26.07 30.52 0.99
CA PHE A 107 -24.62 30.68 0.88
C PHE A 107 -24.15 32.08 1.29
N THR A 108 -24.90 33.12 0.93
CA THR A 108 -24.59 34.51 1.30
C THR A 108 -24.64 34.67 2.82
N GLN A 109 -25.74 34.27 3.47
CA GLN A 109 -25.89 34.33 4.91
C GLN A 109 -24.76 33.60 5.64
N ARG A 110 -24.50 32.34 5.27
CA ARG A 110 -23.47 31.51 5.92
C ARG A 110 -22.06 32.07 5.73
N ALA A 111 -21.74 32.57 4.54
CA ALA A 111 -20.43 33.18 4.27
C ALA A 111 -20.26 34.49 5.05
N THR A 112 -21.30 35.31 5.18
CA THR A 112 -21.29 36.54 6.00
C THR A 112 -21.08 36.20 7.47
N GLU A 113 -21.84 35.26 8.04
CA GLU A 113 -21.71 34.84 9.43
C GLU A 113 -20.30 34.33 9.75
N LEU A 114 -19.73 33.47 8.90
CA LEU A 114 -18.35 33.00 9.05
C LEU A 114 -17.32 34.12 8.89
N SER A 115 -17.54 35.05 7.96
CA SER A 115 -16.65 36.19 7.75
C SER A 115 -16.59 37.08 9.00
N LEU A 116 -17.75 37.35 9.61
CA LEU A 116 -17.83 38.11 10.87
C LEU A 116 -17.20 37.32 12.02
N SER A 117 -17.54 36.03 12.18
CA SER A 117 -17.02 35.18 13.27
C SER A 117 -15.49 35.06 13.27
N TYR A 118 -14.86 35.07 12.10
CA TYR A 118 -13.39 34.95 11.96
C TYR A 118 -12.70 36.28 11.63
N ASN A 119 -13.43 37.39 11.65
CA ASN A 119 -12.93 38.73 11.32
C ASN A 119 -12.21 38.78 9.95
N PHE A 120 -12.83 38.19 8.93
CA PHE A 120 -12.36 38.28 7.56
C PHE A 120 -13.03 39.47 6.86
N LEU A 121 -12.22 40.28 6.20
CA LEU A 121 -12.69 41.24 5.21
C LEU A 121 -12.95 40.51 3.89
N THR A 122 -14.19 40.49 3.45
CA THR A 122 -14.65 39.75 2.26
C THR A 122 -15.59 40.63 1.45
N PRO A 123 -16.01 40.22 0.23
CA PRO A 123 -17.02 40.96 -0.52
C PRO A 123 -18.37 41.13 0.19
N LEU A 124 -18.60 40.43 1.32
CA LEU A 124 -19.83 40.49 2.12
C LEU A 124 -19.66 41.24 3.45
N THR A 125 -18.45 41.71 3.79
CA THR A 125 -18.16 42.43 5.04
C THR A 125 -17.41 43.73 4.77
N GLN A 126 -17.46 44.67 5.72
CA GLN A 126 -16.75 45.94 5.65
C GLN A 126 -16.04 46.21 6.97
N MET A 127 -14.85 46.82 6.91
CA MET A 127 -14.11 47.26 8.09
C MET A 127 -14.21 48.79 8.18
N LYS A 128 -14.87 49.29 9.23
CA LYS A 128 -14.93 50.72 9.53
C LYS A 128 -13.81 51.07 10.49
N VAL A 129 -13.02 52.08 10.15
CA VAL A 129 -11.98 52.64 11.02
C VAL A 129 -12.46 54.00 11.48
N GLU A 130 -12.76 54.11 12.78
CA GLU A 130 -13.11 55.38 13.38
C GLU A 130 -11.82 56.15 13.68
N THR A 131 -11.74 57.39 13.22
CA THR A 131 -10.62 58.27 13.55
C THR A 131 -10.93 58.99 14.85
N PRO A 132 -10.14 58.78 15.92
CA PRO A 132 -10.38 59.46 17.19
C PRO A 132 -10.22 60.97 16.99
N GLN A 133 -11.25 61.74 17.37
CA GLN A 133 -11.14 63.19 17.40
C GLN A 133 -10.25 63.58 18.60
N VAL A 134 -9.08 64.13 18.31
CA VAL A 134 -8.17 64.66 19.32
C VAL A 134 -8.59 66.09 19.64
N LEU A 135 -8.99 66.34 20.88
CA LEU A 135 -9.34 67.65 21.39
C LEU A 135 -8.07 68.54 21.48
N ALA A 136 -8.27 69.85 21.48
CA ALA A 136 -7.18 70.83 21.46
C ALA A 136 -6.22 70.75 22.67
N ASP A 137 -6.61 70.04 23.74
CA ASP A 137 -5.80 69.77 24.94
C ASP A 137 -4.99 68.46 24.86
N GLY A 138 -5.08 67.74 23.73
CA GLY A 138 -4.40 66.45 23.51
C GLY A 138 -5.17 65.23 24.01
N THR A 139 -6.38 65.40 24.55
CA THR A 139 -7.24 64.27 24.96
C THR A 139 -8.08 63.73 23.80
N ILE A 140 -8.41 62.43 23.85
CA ILE A 140 -9.27 61.78 22.85
C ILE A 140 -10.73 62.01 23.27
N ALA A 141 -11.55 62.57 22.38
CA ALA A 141 -12.98 62.73 22.63
C ALA A 141 -13.66 61.35 22.78
N GLU A 142 -14.54 61.20 23.78
CA GLU A 142 -15.37 59.99 23.92
C GLU A 142 -16.22 59.81 22.67
N ALA A 143 -16.00 58.70 21.95
CA ALA A 143 -16.80 58.36 20.78
C ALA A 143 -18.20 57.92 21.20
N GLU A 144 -19.24 58.54 20.65
CA GLU A 144 -20.61 58.00 20.74
C GLU A 144 -20.67 56.63 20.04
N PRO A 145 -21.43 55.64 20.55
CA PRO A 145 -21.53 54.34 19.91
C PRO A 145 -22.15 54.48 18.53
N THR A 146 -21.38 54.20 17.49
CA THR A 146 -21.84 54.23 16.10
C THR A 146 -22.95 53.20 15.90
N GLU A 147 -24.15 53.64 15.48
CA GLU A 147 -25.26 52.74 15.12
C GLU A 147 -24.83 51.71 14.06
N ALA A 148 -25.22 50.45 14.26
CA ALA A 148 -24.99 49.38 13.30
C ALA A 148 -25.64 49.74 11.94
N PRO A 149 -24.99 49.46 10.80
CA PRO A 149 -25.54 49.83 9.51
C PRO A 149 -26.85 49.10 9.22
N SER A 150 -27.79 49.78 8.57
CA SER A 150 -29.02 49.18 8.07
C SER A 150 -28.73 48.11 7.01
N ALA A 151 -29.50 47.02 7.05
CA ALA A 151 -29.30 45.81 6.24
C ALA A 151 -29.56 45.95 4.72
N HIS A 152 -29.54 47.17 4.18
CA HIS A 152 -29.81 47.43 2.76
C HIS A 152 -28.69 48.26 2.13
N SER A 153 -27.58 47.59 1.79
CA SER A 153 -26.70 48.07 0.72
C SER A 153 -26.62 47.00 -0.36
N ASP A 154 -27.50 47.10 -1.35
CA ASP A 154 -27.47 46.33 -2.61
C ASP A 154 -26.25 46.66 -3.50
N LEU A 155 -25.15 47.19 -2.95
CA LEU A 155 -23.97 47.61 -3.70
C LEU A 155 -22.93 46.49 -3.94
N ALA A 156 -23.11 45.29 -3.38
CA ALA A 156 -22.18 44.16 -3.59
C ALA A 156 -22.56 43.25 -4.77
N ASN A 157 -23.61 43.59 -5.55
CA ASN A 157 -24.04 42.81 -6.72
C ASN A 157 -23.44 43.26 -8.06
N GLN A 158 -22.51 44.22 -8.08
CA GLN A 158 -21.83 44.60 -9.33
C GLN A 158 -20.34 44.23 -9.24
N LEU A 159 -20.04 42.96 -9.51
CA LEU A 159 -18.81 42.62 -10.22
C LEU A 159 -19.13 42.84 -11.70
N ALA A 160 -18.33 43.67 -12.37
CA ALA A 160 -18.54 44.11 -13.74
C ALA A 160 -18.89 42.95 -14.68
N GLU A 161 -20.07 43.03 -15.29
CA GLU A 161 -20.37 42.38 -16.55
C GLU A 161 -19.52 43.09 -17.61
N GLU A 162 -18.48 42.42 -18.12
CA GLU A 162 -17.91 42.82 -19.40
C GLU A 162 -18.91 42.42 -20.50
N GLU A 163 -19.62 43.43 -21.02
CA GLU A 163 -20.49 43.26 -22.18
C GLU A 163 -19.66 43.08 -23.47
N PRO A 164 -20.15 42.25 -24.42
CA PRO A 164 -19.38 41.75 -25.55
C PRO A 164 -19.41 42.71 -26.75
N MET A 165 -18.24 43.03 -27.30
CA MET A 165 -18.13 43.53 -28.67
C MET A 165 -18.12 42.34 -29.64
N GLY A 166 -19.06 42.37 -30.58
CA GLY A 166 -19.48 41.21 -31.36
C GLY A 166 -18.46 40.66 -32.34
N ASP A 167 -18.59 39.37 -32.60
CA ASP A 167 -18.59 38.80 -33.95
C ASP A 167 -19.42 37.51 -33.95
N THR A 168 -20.30 37.40 -34.95
CA THR A 168 -21.25 36.29 -35.18
C THR A 168 -20.60 34.90 -35.24
N PRO A 169 -21.25 33.86 -34.70
CA PRO A 169 -21.08 32.49 -35.19
C PRO A 169 -22.35 31.96 -35.86
N GLN A 170 -22.17 31.41 -37.07
CA GLN A 170 -23.19 30.68 -37.81
C GLN A 170 -23.53 29.32 -37.14
N SER A 171 -24.82 29.00 -37.21
CA SER A 171 -25.50 27.77 -36.77
C SER A 171 -24.86 26.47 -37.29
N LEU A 172 -24.81 25.43 -36.45
CA LEU A 172 -25.18 24.08 -36.84
C LEU A 172 -25.99 23.37 -35.74
N HIS A 173 -27.16 22.88 -36.15
CA HIS A 173 -28.22 22.24 -35.36
C HIS A 173 -27.79 20.92 -34.68
N ARG A 174 -28.38 20.62 -33.52
CA ARG A 174 -28.52 19.25 -33.02
C ARG A 174 -29.91 19.04 -32.42
N ASN A 175 -30.64 18.09 -33.01
CA ASN A 175 -32.03 17.77 -32.72
C ASN A 175 -32.25 17.24 -31.29
N LYS A 176 -33.43 17.61 -30.78
CA LYS A 176 -34.02 17.23 -29.49
C LYS A 176 -34.88 15.98 -29.72
N GLU A 177 -34.60 14.88 -29.04
CA GLU A 177 -35.62 13.85 -28.77
C GLU A 177 -35.54 13.40 -27.32
N GLN A 178 -36.75 13.24 -26.80
CA GLN A 178 -37.20 13.09 -25.42
C GLN A 178 -37.21 11.60 -25.03
N PRO A 179 -37.15 11.24 -23.74
CA PRO A 179 -37.79 10.01 -23.29
C PRO A 179 -38.92 10.24 -22.29
N ALA A 180 -39.96 9.42 -22.48
CA ALA A 180 -41.20 9.37 -21.73
C ALA A 180 -41.08 8.68 -20.36
N THR A 181 -42.14 8.88 -19.59
CA THR A 181 -42.37 8.57 -18.17
C THR A 181 -43.02 7.20 -17.88
N VAL A 182 -42.49 6.51 -16.84
CA VAL A 182 -43.06 5.56 -15.83
C VAL A 182 -43.68 4.19 -16.25
N PRO A 183 -43.73 3.13 -15.39
CA PRO A 183 -44.17 3.14 -13.97
C PRO A 183 -43.33 2.39 -12.91
N ILE A 184 -43.59 2.82 -11.68
CA ILE A 184 -43.20 2.28 -10.36
C ILE A 184 -43.97 0.97 -10.06
N ALA A 185 -43.28 -0.05 -9.51
CA ALA A 185 -43.73 -0.85 -8.35
C ALA A 185 -42.73 -1.96 -8.00
N GLY A 186 -42.40 -2.12 -6.71
CA GLY A 186 -41.79 -3.36 -6.19
C GLY A 186 -40.82 -3.18 -5.02
N LYS A 187 -41.36 -3.11 -3.80
CA LYS A 187 -40.60 -3.28 -2.53
C LYS A 187 -39.81 -4.61 -2.55
N ALA A 188 -38.51 -4.56 -2.23
CA ALA A 188 -37.83 -5.67 -1.58
C ALA A 188 -36.61 -5.14 -0.79
N THR A 189 -36.75 -5.18 0.53
CA THR A 189 -35.66 -5.14 1.50
C THR A 189 -34.68 -6.29 1.21
N ASN A 190 -33.40 -5.99 1.00
CA ASN A 190 -32.34 -6.96 1.27
C ASN A 190 -31.02 -6.24 1.56
N GLY A 191 -30.53 -6.45 2.78
CA GLY A 191 -29.32 -5.84 3.32
C GLY A 191 -28.08 -6.16 2.50
N LEU A 192 -27.15 -5.21 2.54
CA LEU A 192 -25.77 -5.35 2.11
C LEU A 192 -25.14 -6.57 2.81
N LYS A 193 -25.14 -7.70 2.12
CA LYS A 193 -24.27 -8.82 2.45
C LYS A 193 -22.84 -8.40 2.13
N ARG A 194 -22.05 -8.16 3.18
CA ARG A 194 -20.58 -8.17 3.12
C ARG A 194 -20.15 -9.37 2.27
N PRO A 195 -19.28 -9.22 1.26
CA PRO A 195 -18.77 -10.37 0.54
C PRO A 195 -18.04 -11.25 1.57
N GLY A 196 -18.55 -12.48 1.73
CA GLY A 196 -18.00 -13.46 2.65
C GLY A 196 -16.52 -13.66 2.35
N LYS A 197 -15.70 -13.64 3.40
CA LYS A 197 -14.29 -14.03 3.34
C LYS A 197 -14.22 -15.44 2.76
N LYS A 198 -13.99 -15.56 1.47
CA LYS A 198 -13.49 -16.81 0.89
C LYS A 198 -12.15 -17.02 1.58
N SER A 199 -12.04 -18.10 2.35
CA SER A 199 -10.78 -18.54 2.94
C SER A 199 -9.84 -18.77 1.76
N VAL A 200 -8.95 -17.80 1.50
CA VAL A 200 -7.84 -17.99 0.58
C VAL A 200 -7.06 -19.14 1.17
N THR A 201 -6.98 -20.27 0.46
CA THR A 201 -6.14 -21.39 0.87
C THR A 201 -4.73 -20.84 1.01
N LEU A 202 -4.26 -20.75 2.25
CA LEU A 202 -2.99 -20.12 2.57
C LEU A 202 -1.87 -20.97 1.96
N SER A 203 -1.37 -20.57 0.80
CA SER A 203 -0.24 -21.25 0.16
C SER A 203 0.98 -21.16 1.06
N LYS A 204 1.68 -22.29 1.19
CA LYS A 204 2.92 -22.36 1.99
C LYS A 204 4.14 -21.95 1.19
N THR A 205 4.05 -21.90 -0.15
CA THR A 205 5.18 -21.60 -1.03
C THR A 205 5.61 -20.14 -0.87
N SER A 206 6.77 -19.94 -0.27
CA SER A 206 7.21 -18.65 0.25
C SER A 206 8.72 -18.54 0.42
N ALA A 207 9.20 -17.30 0.47
CA ALA A 207 10.56 -16.93 0.86
C ALA A 207 10.48 -15.82 1.90
N ASP A 208 10.85 -16.11 3.15
CA ASP A 208 10.69 -15.18 4.28
C ASP A 208 11.79 -15.33 5.33
N GLY A 209 12.02 -14.29 6.12
CA GLY A 209 13.10 -14.24 7.11
C GLY A 209 14.48 -14.22 6.46
N ASP A 210 15.41 -15.06 6.95
CA ASP A 210 16.84 -15.02 6.57
C ASP A 210 17.24 -15.99 5.44
N PRO A 211 16.88 -15.63 4.19
CA PRO A 211 15.61 -16.07 3.63
C PRO A 211 15.48 -17.59 3.72
N HIS A 212 14.50 -18.03 4.49
CA HIS A 212 14.02 -19.40 4.51
C HIS A 212 13.01 -19.58 3.39
N PHE A 213 13.23 -20.58 2.56
CA PHE A 213 12.33 -20.95 1.50
C PHE A 213 11.50 -22.14 1.96
N VAL A 214 10.20 -22.06 1.71
CA VAL A 214 9.25 -23.15 1.90
C VAL A 214 8.56 -23.33 0.56
N VAL A 215 8.44 -24.58 0.12
CA VAL A 215 7.82 -24.94 -1.14
C VAL A 215 6.84 -26.06 -0.87
N ASP A 216 5.58 -25.83 -1.22
CA ASP A 216 4.57 -26.87 -1.23
C ASP A 216 4.56 -27.55 -2.61
N PHE A 217 4.55 -28.88 -2.62
CA PHE A 217 4.36 -29.70 -3.81
C PHE A 217 2.93 -30.26 -3.75
N PRO A 218 1.94 -29.58 -4.37
CA PRO A 218 0.53 -29.93 -4.18
C PRO A 218 0.21 -31.33 -4.69
N LEU A 219 0.87 -31.74 -5.79
CA LEU A 219 0.72 -33.03 -6.43
C LEU A 219 1.20 -34.18 -5.52
N SER A 220 2.37 -34.01 -4.91
CA SER A 220 2.95 -34.99 -3.99
C SER A 220 2.46 -34.88 -2.54
N LYS A 221 1.71 -33.82 -2.20
CA LYS A 221 1.32 -33.47 -0.82
C LYS A 221 2.52 -33.39 0.15
N LEU A 222 3.66 -32.94 -0.36
CA LEU A 222 4.90 -32.79 0.40
C LEU A 222 5.26 -31.32 0.52
N THR A 223 5.76 -30.92 1.69
CA THR A 223 6.31 -29.59 1.89
C THR A 223 7.81 -29.71 2.14
N VAL A 224 8.59 -28.97 1.36
CA VAL A 224 10.06 -28.94 1.43
C VAL A 224 10.48 -27.55 1.88
N CYS A 225 11.56 -27.48 2.63
CA CYS A 225 12.15 -26.20 3.01
C CYS A 225 13.65 -26.24 2.78
N PHE A 226 14.21 -25.08 2.45
CA PHE A 226 15.64 -24.92 2.26
C PHE A 226 16.03 -23.50 2.61
N ASN A 227 17.34 -23.25 2.65
CA ASN A 227 17.87 -21.91 2.84
C ASN A 227 18.71 -21.57 1.61
N ILE A 228 18.73 -20.30 1.24
CA ILE A 228 19.70 -19.76 0.29
C ILE A 228 20.49 -18.70 1.06
N ASN A 229 21.77 -18.96 1.28
CA ASN A 229 22.68 -17.98 1.86
C ASN A 229 23.22 -17.08 0.74
N GLY A 230 22.50 -16.00 0.45
CA GLY A 230 22.95 -14.97 -0.49
C GLY A 230 23.74 -13.86 0.18
N GLU A 231 24.37 -13.00 -0.62
CA GLU A 231 25.11 -11.85 -0.14
C GLU A 231 24.24 -10.59 -0.14
N PRO A 232 24.53 -9.60 0.74
CA PRO A 232 23.88 -8.30 0.69
C PRO A 232 24.06 -7.64 -0.67
N GLY A 233 22.96 -7.15 -1.25
CA GLY A 233 22.97 -6.51 -2.57
C GLY A 233 22.57 -7.45 -3.71
N ASP A 234 22.67 -8.78 -3.51
CA ASP A 234 22.24 -9.74 -4.52
C ASP A 234 20.76 -9.58 -4.83
N VAL A 235 20.43 -9.70 -6.12
CA VAL A 235 19.05 -9.69 -6.59
C VAL A 235 18.70 -11.10 -7.01
N LEU A 236 17.69 -11.70 -6.38
CA LEU A 236 17.32 -13.09 -6.60
C LEU A 236 16.07 -13.20 -7.44
N ARG A 237 16.09 -14.07 -8.45
CA ARG A 237 14.92 -14.43 -9.26
C ARG A 237 14.06 -15.46 -8.54
N LEU A 238 12.91 -14.99 -8.01
CA LEU A 238 11.99 -15.81 -7.24
C LEU A 238 11.03 -16.59 -8.15
N VAL A 239 10.46 -15.89 -9.13
CA VAL A 239 9.52 -16.43 -10.13
C VAL A 239 9.83 -15.81 -11.48
N THR A 240 9.86 -16.59 -12.55
CA THR A 240 9.89 -16.09 -13.92
C THR A 240 9.01 -16.97 -14.80
N ASP A 241 8.06 -16.34 -15.48
CA ASP A 241 7.21 -16.93 -16.50
C ASP A 241 6.97 -15.87 -17.59
N HIS A 242 8.07 -15.18 -17.95
CA HIS A 242 8.05 -13.97 -18.76
C HIS A 242 7.51 -14.24 -20.18
N LYS A 243 7.95 -15.31 -20.82
CA LYS A 243 7.50 -15.66 -22.18
C LYS A 243 6.01 -15.96 -22.26
N ASN A 244 5.46 -16.64 -21.26
CA ASN A 244 4.10 -17.16 -21.30
C ASN A 244 3.12 -16.18 -20.64
N SER A 245 3.13 -16.07 -19.31
CA SER A 245 2.24 -15.15 -18.57
C SER A 245 2.72 -13.69 -18.58
N GLY A 246 3.99 -13.42 -18.87
CA GLY A 246 4.54 -12.07 -18.80
C GLY A 246 4.99 -11.66 -17.39
N VAL A 247 5.06 -12.60 -16.44
CA VAL A 247 5.32 -12.28 -15.03
C VAL A 247 6.75 -12.62 -14.64
N THR A 248 7.43 -11.68 -13.95
CA THR A 248 8.74 -11.91 -13.34
C THR A 248 8.79 -11.28 -11.96
N VAL A 249 9.36 -11.99 -10.99
CA VAL A 249 9.50 -11.52 -9.61
C VAL A 249 10.95 -11.64 -9.18
N ASN A 250 11.54 -10.50 -8.81
CA ASN A 250 12.91 -10.41 -8.32
C ASN A 250 12.92 -9.75 -6.93
N GLY A 251 13.80 -10.22 -6.04
CA GLY A 251 13.93 -9.71 -4.68
C GLY A 251 15.37 -9.33 -4.34
N LYS A 252 15.59 -8.12 -3.81
CA LYS A 252 16.92 -7.63 -3.41
C LYS A 252 17.24 -7.93 -1.95
N LEU A 253 18.38 -8.54 -1.70
CA LEU A 253 18.87 -8.83 -0.35
C LEU A 253 19.52 -7.61 0.31
N ILE A 254 19.28 -7.47 1.61
CA ILE A 254 19.98 -6.56 2.51
C ILE A 254 20.56 -7.33 3.69
N GLY A 255 21.74 -6.92 4.14
CA GLY A 255 22.43 -7.52 5.27
C GLY A 255 21.97 -6.98 6.63
N ALA A 256 21.99 -7.84 7.65
CA ALA A 256 21.93 -7.45 9.05
C ALA A 256 22.97 -8.26 9.87
N PRO A 257 23.57 -7.66 10.91
CA PRO A 257 24.40 -8.40 11.86
C PRO A 257 23.65 -9.61 12.41
N ALA A 258 24.35 -10.72 12.68
CA ALA A 258 23.73 -11.83 13.35
C ALA A 258 23.54 -11.55 14.86
N PRO A 259 22.50 -12.08 15.50
CA PRO A 259 22.35 -11.99 16.96
C PRO A 259 23.52 -12.66 17.70
N PRO A 260 23.82 -12.24 18.94
CA PRO A 260 24.84 -12.89 19.76
C PRO A 260 24.58 -14.40 19.90
N GLY A 261 25.64 -15.20 19.75
CA GLY A 261 25.55 -16.67 19.82
C GLY A 261 25.03 -17.36 18.55
N SER A 262 24.84 -16.63 17.44
CA SER A 262 24.47 -17.25 16.17
C SER A 262 25.64 -17.97 15.50
N HIS A 263 25.36 -19.10 14.85
CA HIS A 263 26.33 -19.79 13.98
C HIS A 263 26.60 -19.06 12.67
N LYS A 264 25.73 -18.12 12.26
CA LYS A 264 25.94 -17.27 11.09
C LYS A 264 26.64 -15.98 11.52
N GLN A 265 27.57 -15.50 10.70
CA GLN A 265 28.21 -14.19 10.91
C GLN A 265 27.27 -13.03 10.49
N GLN A 266 26.44 -13.26 9.47
CA GLN A 266 25.52 -12.28 8.91
C GLN A 266 24.21 -12.94 8.47
N ARG A 267 23.12 -12.19 8.57
CA ARG A 267 21.80 -12.54 8.03
C ARG A 267 21.48 -11.65 6.83
N THR A 268 20.66 -12.17 5.92
CA THR A 268 20.18 -11.45 4.74
C THR A 268 18.66 -11.49 4.68
N TYR A 269 18.04 -10.40 4.27
CA TYR A 269 16.58 -10.28 4.18
C TYR A 269 16.18 -9.59 2.88
N PHE A 270 14.95 -9.78 2.40
CA PHE A 270 14.47 -9.01 1.24
C PHE A 270 14.14 -7.58 1.65
N SER A 271 14.84 -6.60 1.05
CA SER A 271 14.62 -5.16 1.26
C SER A 271 13.63 -4.56 0.27
N SER A 272 13.59 -5.12 -0.93
CA SER A 272 12.70 -4.70 -2.02
C SER A 272 12.34 -5.93 -2.84
N ILE A 273 11.09 -6.01 -3.27
CA ILE A 273 10.59 -7.02 -4.21
C ILE A 273 9.95 -6.26 -5.37
N ILE A 274 10.30 -6.65 -6.59
CA ILE A 274 9.66 -6.12 -7.78
C ILE A 274 8.92 -7.23 -8.51
N ILE A 275 7.72 -6.90 -8.98
CA ILE A 275 6.92 -7.74 -9.86
C ILE A 275 6.80 -7.00 -11.18
N VAL A 276 7.35 -7.57 -12.24
CA VAL A 276 7.21 -7.08 -13.61
C VAL A 276 6.09 -7.88 -14.28
N VAL A 277 5.16 -7.18 -14.92
CA VAL A 277 4.03 -7.74 -15.64
C VAL A 277 4.02 -7.15 -17.04
N ASP A 278 4.45 -7.92 -18.04
CA ASP A 278 4.56 -7.46 -19.42
C ASP A 278 3.29 -7.71 -20.25
N LYS A 279 2.38 -8.57 -19.76
CA LYS A 279 1.11 -8.91 -20.42
C LYS A 279 -0.10 -8.71 -19.48
N PRO A 280 -1.21 -8.13 -19.96
CA PRO A 280 -1.44 -7.65 -21.32
C PRO A 280 -0.80 -6.27 -21.61
N ARG A 281 -0.40 -5.53 -20.57
CA ARG A 281 0.29 -4.25 -20.67
C ARG A 281 1.44 -4.22 -19.69
N ARG A 282 2.57 -3.66 -20.12
CA ARG A 282 3.76 -3.50 -19.29
C ARG A 282 3.47 -2.63 -18.08
N SER A 283 3.68 -3.21 -16.90
CA SER A 283 3.60 -2.55 -15.61
C SER A 283 4.59 -3.19 -14.66
N TYR A 284 5.01 -2.46 -13.65
CA TYR A 284 5.84 -3.00 -12.59
C TYR A 284 5.40 -2.49 -11.22
N ILE A 285 5.49 -3.37 -10.24
CA ILE A 285 5.11 -3.12 -8.86
C ILE A 285 6.37 -3.29 -8.02
N GLU A 286 6.89 -2.20 -7.48
CA GLU A 286 8.01 -2.23 -6.53
C GLU A 286 7.47 -2.10 -5.10
N VAL A 287 7.75 -3.10 -4.26
CA VAL A 287 7.35 -3.12 -2.86
C VAL A 287 8.58 -2.97 -1.98
N THR A 288 8.52 -2.01 -1.05
CA THR A 288 9.48 -1.81 0.05
C THR A 288 8.71 -1.76 1.37
N PRO A 289 9.37 -1.87 2.54
CA PRO A 289 8.69 -1.74 3.83
C PRO A 289 7.96 -0.40 4.05
N ARG A 290 8.25 0.64 3.26
CA ARG A 290 7.70 2.00 3.44
C ARG A 290 6.73 2.44 2.36
N LYS A 291 6.93 1.98 1.12
CA LYS A 291 6.14 2.40 -0.04
C LYS A 291 5.97 1.26 -1.04
N VAL A 292 4.87 1.34 -1.78
CA VAL A 292 4.61 0.57 -2.99
C VAL A 292 4.57 1.53 -4.17
N ILE A 293 5.32 1.22 -5.21
CA ILE A 293 5.25 1.93 -6.49
C ILE A 293 4.52 1.04 -7.46
N VAL A 294 3.44 1.54 -8.05
CA VAL A 294 2.73 0.90 -9.17
C VAL A 294 2.97 1.77 -10.38
N ASP A 295 3.75 1.27 -11.33
CA ASP A 295 4.08 2.00 -12.55
C ASP A 295 3.56 1.25 -13.77
N GLY A 296 2.96 1.99 -14.71
CA GLY A 296 2.24 1.48 -15.87
C GLY A 296 2.00 2.61 -16.85
N LEU A 297 0.75 3.06 -16.99
CA LEU A 297 0.44 4.30 -17.74
C LEU A 297 0.81 5.56 -16.94
N ASP A 298 0.46 5.58 -15.66
CA ASP A 298 0.94 6.58 -14.72
C ASP A 298 1.64 5.88 -13.55
N ARG A 299 2.55 6.62 -12.92
CA ARG A 299 3.25 6.17 -11.74
C ARG A 299 2.51 6.58 -10.46
N LEU A 300 2.12 5.60 -9.66
CA LEU A 300 1.55 5.79 -8.33
C LEU A 300 2.58 5.45 -7.25
N ILE A 301 2.72 6.32 -6.25
CA ILE A 301 3.56 6.08 -5.07
C ILE A 301 2.64 6.02 -3.85
N LEU A 302 2.47 4.82 -3.32
CA LEU A 302 1.49 4.52 -2.27
C LEU A 302 2.22 4.24 -0.95
N PRO A 303 1.83 4.89 0.16
CA PRO A 303 2.45 4.65 1.46
C PRO A 303 1.98 3.33 2.08
N CYS A 304 2.91 2.52 2.60
CA CYS A 304 2.56 1.26 3.29
C CYS A 304 1.86 1.49 4.65
N SER A 305 1.90 2.71 5.18
CA SER A 305 1.23 3.07 6.44
C SER A 305 -0.29 3.26 6.30
N SER A 306 -0.83 3.20 5.09
CA SER A 306 -2.25 3.39 4.78
C SER A 306 -2.77 2.19 4.03
N SER A 307 -4.06 1.90 4.20
CA SER A 307 -4.71 0.85 3.43
C SER A 307 -5.09 1.42 2.08
N VAL A 308 -4.67 0.79 0.99
CA VAL A 308 -4.90 1.31 -0.37
C VAL A 308 -5.27 0.17 -1.30
N THR A 309 -6.34 0.33 -2.05
CA THR A 309 -6.71 -0.58 -3.14
C THR A 309 -6.64 0.19 -4.45
N VAL A 310 -5.79 -0.28 -5.36
CA VAL A 310 -5.75 0.14 -6.75
C VAL A 310 -6.25 -1.02 -7.58
N ASP A 311 -7.31 -0.80 -8.35
CA ASP A 311 -7.90 -1.82 -9.20
C ASP A 311 -7.97 -1.34 -10.64
N ASN A 312 -7.38 -2.13 -11.53
CA ASN A 312 -7.46 -2.05 -12.99
C ASN A 312 -7.89 -3.42 -13.50
N LYS A 313 -8.55 -3.46 -14.66
CA LYS A 313 -9.11 -4.67 -15.30
C LYS A 313 -8.20 -5.91 -15.24
N ASP A 314 -6.90 -5.72 -15.40
CA ASP A 314 -5.92 -6.81 -15.48
C ASP A 314 -4.93 -6.86 -14.30
N LEU A 315 -4.95 -5.85 -13.40
CA LEU A 315 -4.01 -5.73 -12.29
C LEU A 315 -4.69 -5.04 -11.10
N ALA A 316 -4.71 -5.73 -9.96
CA ALA A 316 -5.15 -5.16 -8.69
C ALA A 316 -4.02 -5.22 -7.65
N VAL A 317 -3.83 -4.12 -6.93
CA VAL A 317 -2.86 -3.99 -5.82
C VAL A 317 -3.62 -3.54 -4.58
N ALA A 318 -3.60 -4.37 -3.53
CA ALA A 318 -4.22 -4.07 -2.25
C ALA A 318 -3.16 -4.02 -1.15
N ILE A 319 -3.04 -2.90 -0.47
CA ILE A 319 -2.15 -2.65 0.66
C ILE A 319 -2.98 -2.69 1.93
N VAL A 320 -2.60 -3.54 2.87
CA VAL A 320 -3.11 -3.50 4.24
C VAL A 320 -2.05 -2.80 5.11
N ALA A 321 -2.45 -1.68 5.73
CA ALA A 321 -1.53 -0.80 6.45
C ALA A 321 -0.57 -1.56 7.38
N ASN A 322 0.74 -1.39 7.16
CA ASN A 322 1.85 -1.97 7.91
C ASN A 322 1.85 -3.52 8.02
N ALA A 323 1.07 -4.22 7.20
CA ALA A 323 0.92 -5.67 7.27
C ALA A 323 1.38 -6.36 5.99
N ASN A 324 0.68 -6.17 4.88
CA ASN A 324 1.01 -6.84 3.62
C ASN A 324 0.53 -6.06 2.39
N VAL A 325 1.06 -6.47 1.24
CA VAL A 325 0.65 -6.03 -0.09
C VAL A 325 0.22 -7.28 -0.86
N THR A 326 -0.99 -7.26 -1.41
CA THR A 326 -1.51 -8.31 -2.28
C THR A 326 -1.52 -7.79 -3.71
N VAL A 327 -0.84 -8.48 -4.62
CA VAL A 327 -0.83 -8.18 -6.06
C VAL A 327 -1.57 -9.29 -6.78
N THR A 328 -2.64 -8.95 -7.50
CA THR A 328 -3.44 -9.89 -8.30
C THR A 328 -3.33 -9.52 -9.77
N ILE A 329 -2.91 -10.46 -10.60
CA ILE A 329 -2.67 -10.29 -12.04
C ILE A 329 -3.65 -11.18 -12.79
N GLN A 330 -4.45 -10.57 -13.68
CA GLN A 330 -5.48 -11.22 -14.49
C GLN A 330 -6.47 -12.11 -13.71
N GLY A 331 -6.60 -11.90 -12.39
CA GLY A 331 -7.43 -12.72 -11.50
C GLY A 331 -6.97 -14.18 -11.31
N THR A 332 -5.83 -14.59 -11.89
CA THR A 332 -5.35 -15.98 -11.91
C THR A 332 -3.99 -16.16 -11.25
N ILE A 333 -3.24 -15.08 -11.07
CA ILE A 333 -1.97 -15.07 -10.34
C ILE A 333 -2.12 -14.11 -9.17
N GLN A 334 -1.78 -14.57 -7.97
CA GLN A 334 -1.83 -13.75 -6.77
C GLN A 334 -0.56 -13.92 -5.95
N PHE A 335 0.09 -12.80 -5.65
CA PHE A 335 1.25 -12.73 -4.76
C PHE A 335 0.91 -11.94 -3.51
N ILE A 336 1.44 -12.39 -2.37
CA ILE A 336 1.36 -11.67 -1.10
C ILE A 336 2.79 -11.32 -0.67
N ILE A 337 3.05 -10.03 -0.49
CA ILE A 337 4.28 -9.51 0.08
C ILE A 337 4.00 -9.09 1.52
N LEU A 338 4.55 -9.81 2.48
CA LEU A 338 4.41 -9.55 3.91
C LEU A 338 5.46 -8.54 4.35
N MET A 339 5.09 -7.59 5.21
CA MET A 339 6.01 -6.59 5.77
C MET A 339 6.32 -6.91 7.22
N HIS A 340 7.61 -7.05 7.54
CA HIS A 340 8.10 -7.18 8.91
C HIS A 340 8.67 -5.84 9.35
N ILE A 341 7.88 -5.06 10.08
CA ILE A 341 8.22 -3.70 10.52
C ILE A 341 8.52 -3.69 12.02
N TYR A 342 9.70 -3.22 12.40
CA TYR A 342 10.14 -3.14 13.78
C TYR A 342 10.04 -1.71 14.31
N LYS A 343 9.29 -1.51 15.39
CA LYS A 343 9.17 -0.17 16.03
C LYS A 343 10.47 0.26 16.70
N ASN A 344 11.12 -0.66 17.41
CA ASN A 344 12.36 -0.44 18.16
C ASN A 344 13.36 -1.57 17.80
N PRO A 345 13.96 -1.54 16.61
CA PRO A 345 14.83 -2.63 16.16
C PRO A 345 16.13 -2.69 16.96
N ALA A 346 16.50 -3.90 17.40
CA ALA A 346 17.86 -4.20 17.82
C ALA A 346 18.83 -4.09 16.62
N PRO A 347 20.17 -3.99 16.82
CA PRO A 347 21.12 -3.82 15.71
C PRO A 347 21.07 -4.90 14.62
N TYR A 348 20.64 -6.11 14.98
CA TYR A 348 20.47 -7.27 14.09
C TYR A 348 19.06 -7.37 13.47
N GLN A 349 18.13 -6.47 13.80
CA GLN A 349 16.79 -6.41 13.22
C GLN A 349 16.76 -5.34 12.12
N ARG A 350 16.22 -5.72 10.97
CA ARG A 350 16.00 -4.85 9.84
C ARG A 350 14.59 -5.06 9.32
N ASP A 351 13.90 -3.96 8.99
CA ASP A 351 12.64 -4.07 8.28
C ASP A 351 12.87 -4.81 6.97
N HIS A 352 12.01 -5.78 6.70
CA HIS A 352 12.16 -6.63 5.53
C HIS A 352 10.83 -7.18 5.05
N LEU A 353 10.90 -7.87 3.92
CA LEU A 353 9.77 -8.42 3.22
C LEU A 353 9.82 -9.95 3.20
N GLY A 354 8.65 -10.57 3.27
CA GLY A 354 8.43 -11.96 2.90
C GLY A 354 7.63 -12.03 1.60
N PHE A 355 7.92 -13.00 0.74
CA PHE A 355 7.22 -13.22 -0.52
C PHE A 355 6.46 -14.54 -0.49
N TYR A 356 5.21 -14.54 -0.94
CA TYR A 356 4.31 -15.69 -0.92
C TYR A 356 3.54 -15.80 -2.24
N ILE A 357 3.45 -17.01 -2.79
CA ILE A 357 2.66 -17.30 -3.99
C ILE A 357 1.29 -17.81 -3.56
N ALA A 358 0.25 -16.98 -3.59
CA ALA A 358 -1.08 -17.30 -3.08
C ALA A 358 -1.99 -18.01 -4.11
N ASP A 359 -1.93 -17.60 -5.38
CA ASP A 359 -2.54 -18.33 -6.51
C ASP A 359 -1.55 -18.34 -7.67
N SER A 360 -1.33 -19.51 -8.26
CA SER A 360 -0.39 -19.76 -9.34
C SER A 360 -1.07 -20.24 -10.62
N LYS A 361 -2.40 -20.32 -10.68
CA LYS A 361 -3.13 -20.91 -11.83
C LYS A 361 -2.82 -20.26 -13.17
N GLY A 362 -2.51 -18.96 -13.17
CA GLY A 362 -2.16 -18.23 -14.39
C GLY A 362 -0.69 -18.36 -14.82
N LEU A 363 0.17 -18.98 -14.01
CA LEU A 363 1.55 -19.28 -14.39
C LEU A 363 1.56 -20.50 -15.32
N SER A 364 2.50 -20.52 -16.27
CA SER A 364 2.66 -21.65 -17.19
C SER A 364 3.46 -22.79 -16.57
N LYS A 365 3.45 -23.96 -17.21
CA LYS A 365 4.30 -25.11 -16.82
C LYS A 365 5.80 -24.81 -16.96
N ASP A 366 6.16 -23.81 -17.75
CA ASP A 366 7.54 -23.37 -17.97
C ASP A 366 7.99 -22.34 -16.91
N THR A 367 7.14 -22.04 -15.92
CA THR A 367 7.48 -21.14 -14.82
C THR A 367 8.70 -21.64 -14.05
N HIS A 368 9.63 -20.73 -13.78
CA HIS A 368 10.92 -21.03 -13.18
C HIS A 368 11.27 -20.02 -12.09
N GLY A 369 12.46 -20.14 -11.49
CA GLY A 369 12.97 -19.29 -10.40
C GLY A 369 13.14 -20.11 -9.13
N LEU A 370 13.64 -19.49 -8.05
CA LEU A 370 13.87 -20.19 -6.78
C LEU A 370 12.59 -20.79 -6.17
N LEU A 371 11.42 -20.26 -6.52
CA LEU A 371 10.12 -20.80 -6.14
C LEU A 371 9.33 -21.34 -7.35
N GLY A 372 9.39 -20.64 -8.49
CA GLY A 372 8.59 -20.99 -9.67
C GLY A 372 8.83 -22.41 -10.19
N GLN A 373 10.07 -22.89 -10.19
CA GLN A 373 10.44 -24.20 -10.74
C GLN A 373 9.74 -25.40 -10.09
N PHE A 374 9.11 -25.21 -8.92
CA PHE A 374 8.47 -26.27 -8.17
C PHE A 374 6.93 -26.27 -8.28
N ILE A 375 6.33 -25.26 -8.93
CA ILE A 375 4.87 -25.08 -8.95
C ILE A 375 4.15 -26.27 -9.60
N TYR A 376 4.74 -26.83 -10.65
CA TYR A 376 4.20 -27.97 -11.40
C TYR A 376 5.08 -29.22 -11.31
N GLU A 377 6.05 -29.22 -10.39
CA GLU A 377 6.98 -30.33 -10.21
C GLU A 377 6.38 -31.41 -9.29
N GLU A 378 6.76 -32.67 -9.54
CA GLU A 378 6.44 -33.79 -8.66
C GLU A 378 7.69 -34.32 -7.98
N VAL A 379 7.57 -34.61 -6.69
CA VAL A 379 8.67 -35.17 -5.89
C VAL A 379 8.23 -36.42 -5.17
N THR A 380 9.14 -37.38 -5.07
CA THR A 380 8.93 -38.62 -4.33
C THR A 380 9.86 -38.68 -3.14
N LEU A 381 9.37 -39.15 -2.00
CA LEU A 381 10.17 -39.33 -0.80
C LEU A 381 10.52 -40.80 -0.64
N THR A 382 11.82 -41.10 -0.59
CA THR A 382 12.34 -42.47 -0.51
C THR A 382 13.25 -42.62 0.70
N GLN A 383 13.20 -43.77 1.36
CA GLN A 383 14.12 -44.14 2.44
C GLN A 383 15.24 -45.02 1.88
N PHE A 384 16.48 -44.59 2.05
CA PHE A 384 17.65 -45.35 1.63
C PHE A 384 18.29 -46.05 2.85
N PRO A 385 18.70 -47.33 2.72
CA PRO A 385 19.43 -48.02 3.78
C PRO A 385 20.79 -47.35 4.03
N GLY A 386 21.25 -47.34 5.28
CA GLY A 386 22.57 -46.81 5.63
C GLY A 386 23.69 -47.72 5.10
N ASN A 387 24.72 -47.14 4.47
CA ASN A 387 25.89 -47.91 4.03
C ASN A 387 26.78 -48.27 5.23
N ILE A 388 26.89 -49.55 5.54
CA ILE A 388 27.95 -50.10 6.39
C ILE A 388 29.24 -50.09 5.56
N THR A 389 30.09 -49.09 5.73
CA THR A 389 31.50 -49.21 5.35
C THR A 389 32.25 -49.70 6.58
N ALA A 390 32.40 -51.02 6.69
CA ALA A 390 33.31 -51.63 7.62
C ALA A 390 34.75 -51.31 7.18
N ALA A 391 35.27 -50.18 7.68
CA ALA A 391 36.71 -49.94 7.67
C ALA A 391 37.33 -50.93 8.67
N THR A 392 38.00 -51.94 8.15
CA THR A 392 38.90 -52.83 8.89
C THR A 392 40.06 -51.99 9.44
N GLY A 393 39.92 -51.55 10.68
CA GLY A 393 41.00 -51.01 11.50
C GLY A 393 41.12 -51.87 12.74
N ASN A 394 42.19 -52.66 12.82
CA ASN A 394 42.62 -53.29 14.07
C ASN A 394 42.78 -52.20 15.12
N ASP A 395 42.06 -52.29 16.24
CA ASP A 395 42.66 -52.19 17.56
C ASP A 395 41.67 -52.63 18.64
N THR A 396 42.20 -53.41 19.56
CA THR A 396 41.50 -54.13 20.62
C THR A 396 41.51 -53.23 21.86
N GLN A 397 40.36 -52.75 22.34
CA GLN A 397 40.00 -52.74 23.78
C GLN A 397 38.65 -52.06 24.08
N GLU A 398 37.84 -52.84 24.80
CA GLU A 398 36.77 -52.52 25.77
C GLU A 398 35.47 -51.83 25.32
N ILE A 399 34.49 -52.70 25.14
CA ILE A 399 33.06 -52.47 24.91
C ILE A 399 32.39 -52.07 26.23
N SER A 400 32.00 -50.80 26.36
CA SER A 400 30.92 -50.40 27.27
C SER A 400 29.60 -50.33 26.50
N ILE A 401 28.76 -51.35 26.70
CA ILE A 401 27.45 -51.50 26.08
C ILE A 401 26.50 -50.46 26.70
N THR A 402 26.25 -49.37 25.99
CA THR A 402 25.01 -48.60 26.15
C THR A 402 24.22 -48.72 24.87
N GLN A 403 22.98 -49.21 24.99
CA GLN A 403 22.04 -49.47 23.90
C GLN A 403 21.86 -48.23 23.02
N THR A 404 22.54 -48.18 21.88
CA THR A 404 22.25 -47.25 20.79
C THR A 404 21.41 -47.96 19.73
N ASN A 405 20.29 -47.32 19.38
CA ASN A 405 19.30 -47.72 18.39
C ASN A 405 19.90 -48.30 17.09
N PRO A 406 19.18 -49.22 16.41
CA PRO A 406 19.60 -49.74 15.11
C PRO A 406 19.57 -48.62 14.05
N GLU A 407 20.68 -48.48 13.34
CA GLU A 407 20.85 -47.99 11.95
C GLU A 407 19.61 -47.29 11.33
N ALA A 408 19.48 -45.98 11.58
CA ALA A 408 18.46 -45.18 10.90
C ALA A 408 18.89 -44.91 9.44
N GLY A 409 18.22 -45.56 8.48
CA GLY A 409 18.31 -45.17 7.07
C GLY A 409 18.03 -43.68 6.87
N HIS A 410 18.60 -43.07 5.82
CA HIS A 410 18.40 -41.66 5.53
C HIS A 410 17.22 -41.45 4.58
N MET A 411 16.52 -40.33 4.75
CA MET A 411 15.42 -39.94 3.87
C MET A 411 15.97 -39.06 2.76
N ALA A 412 15.59 -39.33 1.52
CA ALA A 412 15.95 -38.52 0.38
C ALA A 412 14.72 -38.22 -0.48
N LEU A 413 14.71 -37.03 -1.08
CA LEU A 413 13.76 -36.65 -2.11
C LEU A 413 14.32 -37.00 -3.48
N GLN A 414 13.50 -37.59 -4.32
CA GLN A 414 13.74 -37.75 -5.73
C GLN A 414 13.01 -36.63 -6.48
N VAL A 415 13.79 -35.74 -7.09
CA VAL A 415 13.33 -34.55 -7.82
C VAL A 415 13.88 -34.65 -9.24
N LYS A 416 13.02 -34.86 -10.23
CA LYS A 416 13.45 -35.26 -11.58
C LYS A 416 14.37 -36.49 -11.49
N GLU A 417 15.57 -36.41 -12.06
CA GLU A 417 16.60 -37.47 -12.04
C GLU A 417 17.57 -37.35 -10.86
N ARG A 418 17.28 -36.50 -9.86
CA ARG A 418 18.23 -36.11 -8.79
C ARG A 418 17.77 -36.60 -7.44
N THR A 419 18.73 -37.02 -6.61
CA THR A 419 18.49 -37.43 -5.22
C THR A 419 19.02 -36.38 -4.25
N VAL A 420 18.18 -35.96 -3.32
CA VAL A 420 18.45 -34.89 -2.34
C VAL A 420 18.21 -35.39 -0.92
N ASP A 421 19.25 -35.46 -0.10
CA ASP A 421 19.11 -35.84 1.30
C ASP A 421 18.31 -34.80 2.09
N VAL A 422 17.35 -35.27 2.88
CA VAL A 422 16.46 -34.41 3.66
C VAL A 422 16.31 -34.85 5.10
N VAL A 423 16.05 -33.86 5.96
CA VAL A 423 15.76 -34.09 7.39
C VAL A 423 14.50 -33.34 7.79
N LYS A 424 13.67 -33.91 8.68
CA LYS A 424 12.48 -33.19 9.16
C LYS A 424 12.88 -31.94 9.94
N LYS A 425 12.26 -30.81 9.61
CA LYS A 425 12.34 -29.56 10.38
C LYS A 425 10.97 -28.90 10.43
N SER A 426 10.88 -27.85 11.23
CA SER A 426 9.75 -26.93 11.24
C SER A 426 10.22 -25.52 10.84
N ARG A 427 9.32 -24.77 10.21
CA ARG A 427 9.49 -23.36 9.87
C ARG A 427 8.27 -22.57 10.33
N HIS A 428 8.51 -21.32 10.72
CA HIS A 428 7.44 -20.38 11.04
C HIS A 428 7.30 -19.42 9.86
N ILE A 429 6.09 -19.28 9.35
CA ILE A 429 5.73 -18.36 8.25
C ILE A 429 4.66 -17.38 8.72
N TYR A 430 4.36 -16.36 7.92
CA TYR A 430 3.39 -15.31 8.23
C TYR A 430 3.65 -14.66 9.61
N SER A 431 4.87 -14.16 9.80
CA SER A 431 5.32 -13.53 11.05
C SER A 431 5.12 -14.40 12.31
N GLY A 432 5.21 -15.73 12.15
CA GLY A 432 5.10 -16.66 13.28
C GLY A 432 3.69 -17.20 13.54
N THR A 433 2.69 -16.78 12.78
CA THR A 433 1.30 -17.22 12.98
C THR A 433 1.06 -18.66 12.53
N HIS A 434 1.90 -19.19 11.64
CA HIS A 434 1.74 -20.54 11.10
C HIS A 434 3.04 -21.34 11.19
N THR A 435 2.94 -22.55 11.72
CA THR A 435 4.04 -23.51 11.78
C THR A 435 3.89 -24.54 10.68
N VAL A 436 4.92 -24.68 9.86
CA VAL A 436 5.00 -25.63 8.75
C VAL A 436 6.03 -26.70 9.08
N HIS A 437 5.60 -27.96 9.05
CA HIS A 437 6.50 -29.11 9.07
C HIS A 437 6.97 -29.42 7.65
N CYS A 438 8.29 -29.50 7.45
CA CYS A 438 8.89 -29.63 6.13
C CYS A 438 10.09 -30.58 6.13
N TRP A 439 10.34 -31.16 4.95
CA TRP A 439 11.60 -31.84 4.65
C TRP A 439 12.66 -30.81 4.29
N PHE A 440 13.70 -30.72 5.11
CA PHE A 440 14.75 -29.72 4.96
C PHE A 440 15.89 -30.23 4.08
N ALA A 441 16.07 -29.61 2.91
CA ALA A 441 17.24 -29.80 2.06
C ALA A 441 18.38 -28.87 2.52
N LYS A 442 19.58 -29.45 2.72
CA LYS A 442 20.77 -28.73 3.19
C LYS A 442 21.52 -28.06 2.01
N ASN A 443 22.64 -27.41 2.33
CA ASN A 443 23.66 -26.97 1.36
C ASN A 443 23.12 -26.07 0.23
N ASN A 444 22.43 -24.98 0.58
CA ASN A 444 21.88 -24.03 -0.39
C ASN A 444 21.00 -24.68 -1.48
N ALA A 445 20.22 -25.68 -1.09
CA ALA A 445 19.34 -26.43 -1.99
C ALA A 445 20.08 -27.13 -3.14
N ALA A 446 21.37 -27.44 -2.98
CA ALA A 446 22.12 -28.21 -3.97
C ALA A 446 21.36 -29.49 -4.34
N LYS A 447 21.31 -29.80 -5.64
CA LYS A 447 20.53 -30.90 -6.24
C LYS A 447 19.00 -30.79 -6.13
N LEU A 448 18.45 -29.90 -5.30
CA LEU A 448 17.02 -29.61 -5.24
C LEU A 448 16.63 -28.60 -6.34
N ILE A 449 17.28 -27.45 -6.38
CA ILE A 449 17.10 -26.45 -7.46
C ILE A 449 17.85 -26.88 -8.72
N ASP A 450 17.36 -26.57 -9.92
CA ASP A 450 17.90 -27.09 -11.19
C ASP A 450 19.39 -26.75 -11.46
N GLY A 451 19.92 -25.70 -10.83
CA GLY A 451 21.33 -25.28 -10.88
C GLY A 451 21.92 -25.01 -9.49
N GLN A 452 22.73 -23.97 -9.37
CA GLN A 452 23.25 -23.46 -8.10
C GLN A 452 22.67 -22.10 -7.78
N TYR A 453 22.82 -21.68 -6.53
CA TYR A 453 22.36 -20.37 -6.06
C TYR A 453 22.74 -19.20 -7.00
N ARG A 454 23.99 -19.15 -7.46
CA ARG A 454 24.50 -18.06 -8.30
C ARG A 454 23.78 -17.93 -9.64
N ASP A 455 23.18 -19.01 -10.14
CA ASP A 455 22.41 -19.01 -11.39
C ASP A 455 21.07 -18.27 -11.26
N TYR A 456 20.65 -17.96 -10.03
CA TYR A 456 19.43 -17.20 -9.75
C TYR A 456 19.72 -15.76 -9.33
N VAL A 457 20.99 -15.36 -9.32
CA VAL A 457 21.41 -13.98 -9.05
C VAL A 457 21.40 -13.20 -10.37
N VAL A 458 20.67 -12.10 -10.40
CA VAL A 458 20.46 -11.27 -11.59
C VAL A 458 21.13 -9.92 -11.43
N SER A 459 21.42 -9.27 -12.56
CA SER A 459 22.18 -8.02 -12.57
C SER A 459 21.40 -6.83 -12.00
N HIS A 460 20.07 -6.81 -12.20
CA HIS A 460 19.21 -5.72 -11.76
C HIS A 460 17.79 -6.18 -11.43
N MET A 461 17.06 -5.36 -10.65
CA MET A 461 15.68 -5.67 -10.21
C MET A 461 14.72 -5.93 -11.37
N PHE A 462 14.84 -5.16 -12.46
CA PHE A 462 13.97 -5.26 -13.64
C PHE A 462 14.36 -6.35 -14.65
N ASP A 463 15.29 -7.25 -14.30
CA ASP A 463 15.85 -8.21 -15.24
C ASP A 463 14.82 -9.31 -15.53
N THR A 464 14.30 -9.28 -16.76
CA THR A 464 13.33 -10.23 -17.30
C THR A 464 13.91 -11.13 -18.38
N GLU A 465 15.23 -11.08 -18.62
CA GLU A 465 15.84 -11.85 -19.69
C GLU A 465 15.72 -13.36 -19.42
N ASP A 466 15.54 -14.10 -20.50
CA ASP A 466 15.47 -15.55 -20.45
C ASP A 466 16.82 -16.13 -20.09
N TRP A 467 16.84 -16.82 -18.95
CA TRP A 467 18.06 -17.39 -18.39
C TRP A 467 18.29 -18.80 -18.93
N PRO A 468 19.47 -19.15 -19.46
CA PRO A 468 19.81 -20.54 -19.74
C PRO A 468 19.92 -21.28 -18.41
N HIS A 469 19.00 -22.20 -18.15
CA HIS A 469 19.00 -23.00 -16.93
C HIS A 469 20.40 -23.60 -16.72
N GLY A 470 21.08 -23.22 -15.63
CA GLY A 470 22.27 -23.95 -15.20
C GLY A 470 21.81 -25.36 -14.93
N THR A 471 22.23 -26.32 -15.75
CA THR A 471 21.87 -27.72 -15.54
C THR A 471 22.83 -28.30 -14.51
N ASN A 472 22.29 -28.84 -13.43
CA ASN A 472 23.01 -29.80 -12.58
C ASN A 472 23.17 -31.14 -13.34
N ALA A 473 23.80 -31.10 -14.52
CA ALA A 473 24.17 -32.28 -15.30
C ALA A 473 25.60 -32.67 -14.95
N HIS A 474 25.76 -33.37 -13.82
CA HIS A 474 26.95 -34.14 -13.49
C HIS A 474 26.59 -35.40 -12.72
#